data_AF-A0A943RBW4-F1
#
_entry.id   AF-A0A943RBW4-F1
#
_cell.length_a   1.000
_cell.length_b   1.000
_cell.length_c   1.000
_cell.angle_alpha   90.00
_cell.angle_beta   90.00
_cell.angle_gamma   90.00
#
_symmetry.space_group_name_H-M   'P 1'
#
loop_
_entity.id
_entity.type
_entity.pdbx_description
1 polymer ?
#
loop_
_entity_poly.entity_id
_entity_poly.type
_entity_poly.pdbx_seq_one_letter_code
_entity_poly.pdbx_strand_id
1 'polypeptide(L)'
;MKRKWWIWLLASVFVMIVLPGCVAAFAPSDAGLFFGILLLFAVNPAYSAVAGTFAGGNISKMWGFPAANAILFLFGAWCFFDMGDPAFWGYAAIYLMIGMASMLIRRKVHL
;
A
#
# COMPACT_ATOMS: atom_id res chain seq x y z
N MET A 1 8.39 -13.45 -17.88
CA MET A 1 8.35 -12.51 -16.73
C MET A 1 7.67 -11.14 -17.00
N LYS A 2 7.46 -10.70 -18.26
CA LYS A 2 6.86 -9.37 -18.56
C LYS A 2 5.41 -9.16 -18.11
N ARG A 3 4.66 -10.25 -17.84
CA ARG A 3 3.21 -10.22 -17.54
C ARG A 3 2.86 -9.94 -16.07
N LYS A 4 3.81 -10.09 -15.13
CA LYS A 4 3.51 -10.07 -13.68
C LYS A 4 3.45 -8.66 -13.08
N TRP A 5 4.21 -7.68 -13.58
CA TRP A 5 4.33 -6.37 -12.90
C TRP A 5 3.05 -5.52 -12.96
N TRP A 6 2.34 -5.51 -14.09
CA TRP A 6 1.06 -4.80 -14.23
C TRP A 6 -0.01 -5.35 -13.27
N ILE A 7 0.00 -6.66 -12.98
CA ILE A 7 -0.96 -7.27 -12.03
C ILE A 7 -0.73 -6.71 -10.63
N TRP A 8 0.53 -6.58 -10.21
CA TRP A 8 0.86 -6.00 -8.91
C TRP A 8 0.57 -4.50 -8.84
N LEU A 9 0.77 -3.76 -9.94
CA LEU A 9 0.31 -2.37 -10.01
C LEU A 9 -1.21 -2.27 -9.87
N LEU A 10 -1.97 -3.12 -10.57
CA LEU A 10 -3.43 -3.16 -10.45
C LEU A 10 -3.87 -3.52 -9.03
N ALA A 11 -3.20 -4.48 -8.39
CA ALA A 11 -3.44 -4.82 -7.00
C ALA A 11 -3.14 -3.63 -6.07
N SER A 12 -2.08 -2.87 -6.33
CA SER A 12 -1.76 -1.67 -5.54
C SER A 12 -2.83 -0.59 -5.71
N VAL A 13 -3.29 -0.34 -6.93
CA VAL A 13 -4.41 0.58 -7.18
C VAL A 13 -5.68 0.11 -6.46
N PHE A 14 -5.97 -1.19 -6.53
CA PHE A 14 -7.14 -1.75 -5.87
C PHE A 14 -7.07 -1.57 -4.35
N VAL A 15 -5.96 -1.96 -3.73
CA VAL A 15 -5.81 -1.89 -2.27
C VAL A 15 -5.68 -0.46 -1.77
N MET A 16 -4.91 0.39 -2.46
CA MET A 16 -4.58 1.73 -1.97
C MET A 16 -5.57 2.81 -2.38
N ILE A 17 -6.43 2.57 -3.37
CA ILE A 17 -7.40 3.57 -3.88
C ILE A 17 -8.81 3.01 -3.83
N VAL A 18 -9.06 1.83 -4.41
CA VAL A 18 -10.43 1.29 -4.51
C VAL A 18 -10.99 0.92 -3.14
N LEU A 19 -10.21 0.23 -2.29
CA LEU A 19 -10.68 -0.14 -0.94
C LEU A 19 -11.01 1.06 -0.04
N PRO A 20 -10.15 2.11 0.08
CA PRO A 20 -10.53 3.33 0.78
C PRO A 20 -11.82 3.95 0.23
N GLY A 21 -11.97 4.01 -1.10
CA GLY A 21 -13.19 4.51 -1.72
C GLY A 21 -14.42 3.67 -1.41
N CYS A 22 -14.29 2.35 -1.35
CA CYS A 22 -15.37 1.46 -0.93
C CYS A 22 -15.78 1.71 0.53
N VAL A 23 -14.81 1.91 1.43
CA VAL A 23 -15.11 2.25 2.83
C VAL A 23 -15.82 3.60 2.90
N ALA A 24 -15.33 4.61 2.20
CA ALA A 24 -15.95 5.94 2.18
C ALA A 24 -17.37 5.94 1.58
N ALA A 25 -17.62 5.11 0.56
CA ALA A 25 -18.90 5.08 -0.15
C ALA A 25 -19.95 4.17 0.50
N PHE A 26 -19.54 3.05 1.13
CA PHE A 26 -20.45 1.98 1.52
C PHE A 26 -20.43 1.62 3.01
N ALA A 27 -19.46 2.11 3.79
CA ALA A 27 -19.44 1.78 5.22
C ALA A 27 -20.62 2.46 5.93
N PRO A 28 -21.38 1.72 6.76
CA PRO A 28 -22.34 2.31 7.69
C PRO A 28 -21.67 3.40 8.54
N SER A 29 -22.41 4.46 8.87
CA SER A 29 -21.88 5.63 9.59
C SER A 29 -21.27 5.29 10.96
N ASP A 30 -21.76 4.24 11.60
CA ASP A 30 -21.26 3.68 12.86
C ASP A 30 -20.06 2.72 12.69
N ALA A 31 -19.87 2.17 11.49
CA ALA A 31 -18.80 1.22 11.18
C ALA A 31 -17.61 1.85 10.41
N GLY A 32 -17.77 3.05 9.85
CA GLY A 32 -16.75 3.72 9.04
C GLY A 32 -15.39 3.85 9.73
N LEU A 33 -15.38 4.20 11.02
CA LEU A 33 -14.14 4.29 11.82
C LEU A 33 -13.45 2.92 11.94
N PHE A 34 -14.21 1.85 12.19
CA PHE A 34 -13.65 0.50 12.32
C PHE A 34 -12.97 0.07 11.03
N PHE A 35 -13.64 0.25 9.88
CA PHE A 35 -13.07 -0.12 8.58
C PHE A 35 -11.88 0.77 8.20
N GLY A 36 -11.90 2.07 8.55
CA GLY A 36 -10.77 2.97 8.37
C GLY A 36 -9.53 2.52 9.16
N ILE A 37 -9.71 2.18 10.44
CA ILE A 37 -8.63 1.64 11.29
C ILE A 37 -8.11 0.31 10.72
N LEU A 38 -9.00 -0.60 10.32
CA LEU A 38 -8.61 -1.86 9.72
C LEU A 38 -7.76 -1.65 8.46
N LEU A 39 -8.14 -0.69 7.61
CA LEU A 39 -7.40 -0.36 6.40
C LEU A 39 -6.01 0.20 6.72
N LEU A 40 -5.94 1.19 7.61
CA LEU A 40 -4.71 1.91 7.93
C LEU A 40 -3.71 1.06 8.74
N PHE A 41 -4.18 0.20 9.64
CA PHE A 41 -3.30 -0.52 10.55
C PHE A 41 -3.06 -1.99 10.19
N ALA A 42 -3.95 -2.62 9.40
CA ALA A 42 -3.79 -4.02 9.01
C ALA A 42 -3.60 -4.19 7.50
N VAL A 43 -4.56 -3.73 6.70
CA VAL A 43 -4.58 -4.04 5.25
C VAL A 43 -3.43 -3.36 4.51
N ASN A 44 -3.25 -2.05 4.66
CA ASN A 44 -2.22 -1.30 3.94
C ASN A 44 -0.79 -1.69 4.36
N PRO A 45 -0.48 -1.87 5.66
CA PRO A 45 0.82 -2.40 6.09
C PRO A 45 1.10 -3.80 5.57
N ALA A 46 0.13 -4.72 5.68
CA ALA A 46 0.29 -6.10 5.21
C ALA A 46 0.53 -6.15 3.70
N TYR A 47 -0.26 -5.40 2.93
CA TYR A 47 -0.07 -5.32 1.49
C TYR A 47 1.26 -4.69 1.10
N SER A 48 1.72 -3.67 1.83
CA SER A 48 3.04 -3.05 1.60
C SER A 48 4.18 -4.05 1.83
N ALA A 49 4.07 -4.93 2.82
CA ALA A 49 5.03 -6.02 3.02
C ALA A 49 5.02 -7.01 1.82
N VAL A 50 3.84 -7.47 1.40
CA VAL A 50 3.70 -8.38 0.25
C VAL A 50 4.26 -7.76 -1.03
N ALA A 51 3.87 -6.52 -1.34
CA ALA A 51 4.37 -5.73 -2.46
C ALA A 51 5.90 -5.60 -2.42
N GLY A 52 6.46 -5.33 -1.24
CA GLY A 52 7.90 -5.26 -1.01
C GLY A 52 8.60 -6.59 -1.27
N THR A 53 8.11 -7.69 -0.71
CA THR A 53 8.69 -9.03 -0.96
C THR A 53 8.67 -9.37 -2.45
N PHE A 54 7.58 -9.06 -3.18
CA PHE A 54 7.54 -9.30 -4.62
C PHE A 54 8.60 -8.49 -5.37
N ALA A 55 8.74 -7.20 -5.03
CA ALA A 55 9.75 -6.33 -5.60
C ALA A 55 11.19 -6.85 -5.34
N GLY A 56 11.42 -7.50 -4.19
CA GLY A 56 12.72 -8.05 -3.81
C GLY A 56 13.19 -9.19 -4.72
N GLY A 57 12.27 -9.94 -5.32
CA GLY A 57 12.59 -10.98 -6.30
C GLY A 57 13.20 -10.46 -7.60
N ASN A 58 13.05 -9.16 -7.90
CA ASN A 58 13.68 -8.52 -9.06
C ASN A 58 14.05 -7.05 -8.78
N ILE A 59 14.91 -6.86 -7.78
CA ILE A 59 15.26 -5.52 -7.24
C ILE A 59 15.71 -4.53 -8.31
N SER A 60 16.49 -4.98 -9.30
CA SER A 60 17.04 -4.10 -10.34
C SER A 60 15.94 -3.39 -11.15
N LYS A 61 14.77 -4.02 -11.32
CA LYS A 61 13.65 -3.46 -12.09
C LYS A 61 12.52 -2.92 -11.22
N MET A 62 12.43 -3.33 -9.96
CA MET A 62 11.26 -3.09 -9.10
C MET A 62 11.58 -2.29 -7.83
N TRP A 63 12.77 -1.72 -7.70
CA TRP A 63 13.15 -0.90 -6.54
C TRP A 63 12.23 0.30 -6.29
N GLY A 64 11.64 0.88 -7.34
CA GLY A 64 10.66 1.97 -7.22
C GLY A 64 9.26 1.52 -6.79
N PHE A 65 8.99 0.21 -6.73
CA PHE A 65 7.65 -0.30 -6.46
C PHE A 65 7.13 0.02 -5.05
N PRO A 66 7.91 -0.13 -3.97
CA PRO A 66 7.50 0.31 -2.64
C PRO A 66 7.17 1.82 -2.57
N ALA A 67 7.95 2.66 -3.28
CA ALA A 67 7.70 4.09 -3.36
C ALA A 67 6.41 4.41 -4.10
N ALA A 68 6.18 3.76 -5.26
CA ALA A 68 4.93 3.91 -6.00
C ALA A 68 3.72 3.48 -5.17
N ASN A 69 3.85 2.41 -4.39
CA ASN A 69 2.80 1.93 -3.50
C ASN A 69 2.45 2.93 -2.39
N ALA A 70 3.46 3.54 -1.77
CA ALA A 70 3.25 4.59 -0.75
C ALA A 70 2.61 5.86 -1.34
N ILE A 71 2.99 6.24 -2.57
CA ILE A 71 2.37 7.37 -3.28
C ILE A 71 0.90 7.08 -3.62
N LEU A 72 0.59 5.86 -4.08
CA LEU A 72 -0.78 5.45 -4.33
C LEU A 72 -1.64 5.50 -3.06
N PHE A 73 -1.07 5.10 -1.91
CA PHE A 73 -1.74 5.24 -0.62
C PHE A 73 -2.04 6.71 -0.29
N LEU A 74 -1.06 7.62 -0.42
CA LEU A 74 -1.30 9.05 -0.17
C LEU A 74 -2.42 9.59 -1.05
N PHE A 75 -2.39 9.25 -2.33
CA PHE A 75 -3.41 9.68 -3.28
C PHE A 75 -4.80 9.15 -2.90
N GLY A 76 -4.92 7.86 -2.61
CA GLY A 76 -6.19 7.27 -2.17
C GLY A 76 -6.70 7.84 -0.85
N ALA A 77 -5.80 8.08 0.12
CA ALA A 77 -6.16 8.66 1.40
C ALA A 77 -6.71 10.08 1.25
N TRP A 78 -6.07 10.93 0.44
CA TRP A 78 -6.57 12.28 0.18
C TRP A 78 -7.84 12.32 -0.66
N CYS A 79 -8.07 11.32 -1.53
CA CYS A 79 -9.31 11.26 -2.30
C CYS A 79 -10.54 10.87 -1.45
N PHE A 80 -10.37 10.07 -0.39
CA PHE A 80 -11.50 9.40 0.28
C PHE A 80 -11.59 9.57 1.80
N PHE A 81 -10.51 9.94 2.48
CA PHE A 81 -10.52 10.27 3.91
C PHE A 81 -10.49 11.79 4.08
N ASP A 82 -9.40 12.35 4.62
CA ASP A 82 -9.24 13.78 4.84
C ASP A 82 -8.09 14.34 3.98
N MET A 83 -8.44 15.24 3.06
CA MET A 83 -7.47 15.82 2.15
C MET A 83 -6.50 16.74 2.92
N GLY A 84 -5.20 16.49 2.78
CA GLY A 84 -4.15 17.31 3.39
C GLY A 84 -3.86 17.01 4.86
N ASP A 85 -4.47 15.98 5.47
CA ASP A 85 -4.11 15.57 6.84
C ASP A 85 -2.63 15.16 6.90
N PRO A 86 -1.81 15.82 7.73
CA PRO A 86 -0.38 15.50 7.85
C PRO A 86 -0.11 14.07 8.33
N ALA A 87 -1.05 13.42 9.02
CA ALA A 87 -0.91 12.06 9.51
C ALA A 87 -0.68 11.05 8.37
N PHE A 88 -1.28 11.26 7.19
CA PHE A 88 -1.12 10.37 6.04
C PHE A 88 0.32 10.33 5.50
N TRP A 89 1.10 11.40 5.66
CA TRP A 89 2.53 11.36 5.36
C TRP A 89 3.28 10.39 6.27
N GLY A 90 2.92 10.34 7.55
CA GLY A 90 3.46 9.40 8.53
C GLY A 90 3.16 7.95 8.14
N TYR A 91 1.90 7.65 7.82
CA TYR A 91 1.51 6.31 7.35
C TYR A 91 2.24 5.92 6.06
N ALA A 92 2.33 6.83 5.08
CA ALA A 92 3.05 6.57 3.83
C ALA A 92 4.54 6.28 4.06
N ALA A 93 5.19 7.02 4.96
CA ALA A 93 6.58 6.76 5.35
C ALA A 93 6.72 5.38 6.00
N ILE A 94 5.82 5.01 6.91
CA ILE A 94 5.82 3.67 7.55
C ILE A 94 5.64 2.56 6.51
N TYR A 95 4.68 2.71 5.60
CA TYR A 95 4.42 1.71 4.57
C TYR A 95 5.59 1.57 3.60
N LEU A 96 6.25 2.69 3.27
CA LEU A 96 7.48 2.68 2.49
C LEU A 96 8.59 1.91 3.21
N MET A 97 8.79 2.17 4.51
CA MET A 97 9.78 1.44 5.32
C MET A 97 9.48 -0.06 5.36
N ILE A 98 8.21 -0.45 5.58
CA ILE A 98 7.79 -1.86 5.58
C ILE A 98 8.05 -2.51 4.21
N GLY A 99 7.68 -1.84 3.12
CA GLY A 99 7.88 -2.33 1.77
C GLY A 99 9.36 -2.47 1.41
N MET A 100 10.18 -1.45 1.74
CA MET A 100 11.63 -1.50 1.54
C MET A 100 12.30 -2.59 2.38
N ALA A 101 11.94 -2.72 3.66
CA ALA A 101 12.48 -3.76 4.53
C ALA A 101 12.16 -5.16 3.99
N SER A 102 10.90 -5.39 3.61
CA SER A 102 10.43 -6.66 3.03
C SER A 102 11.15 -7.00 1.72
N MET A 103 11.38 -5.98 0.89
CA MET A 103 12.15 -6.08 -0.35
C MET A 103 13.59 -6.50 -0.12
N LEU A 104 14.27 -5.87 0.85
CA LEU A 104 15.66 -6.15 1.18
C LEU A 104 15.83 -7.54 1.81
N ILE A 105 14.89 -7.94 2.69
CA ILE A 105 14.86 -9.28 3.30
C ILE A 105 14.74 -10.34 2.21
N ARG A 106 13.76 -10.20 1.29
CA ARG A 106 13.60 -11.14 0.18
C ARG A 106 14.88 -11.29 -0.64
N ARG A 107 15.56 -10.18 -0.95
CA ARG A 107 16.80 -10.21 -1.72
C ARG A 107 17.91 -10.98 -1.00
N LYS A 108 18.04 -10.79 0.31
CA LYS A 108 19.11 -11.44 1.10
C LYS A 108 18.85 -12.93 1.33
N VAL A 109 17.58 -13.33 1.52
CA VAL A 109 17.24 -14.69 1.94
C VAL A 109 16.99 -15.63 0.74
N HIS A 110 16.98 -15.13 -0.51
CA HIS A 110 16.63 -15.92 -1.72
C HIS A 110 15.36 -16.77 -1.52
N LEU A 111 14.40 -16.26 -0.74
CA LEU A 111 13.08 -16.89 -0.60
C LEU A 111 12.41 -17.01 -1.97
#